data_AF-A0A0W8D859-F1
#
_entry.id   AF-A0A0W8D859-F1
#
_cell.length_a   1.000
_cell.length_b   1.000
_cell.length_c   1.000
_cell.angle_alpha   90.00
_cell.angle_beta   90.00
_cell.angle_gamma   90.00
#
_symmetry.space_group_name_H-M   'P 1'
#
loop_
_entity.id
_entity.type
_entity.pdbx_description
1 polymer ?
#
loop_
_entity_poly.entity_id
_entity_poly.type
_entity_poly.pdbx_seq_one_letter_code
_entity_poly.pdbx_strand_id
1 'polypeptide(L)'
;MVFNRLSAFADKVWNSIATVPSDGDYNAVSTPTNRSSAPAAEKGFALSIIAFEVMCLIFFALTFEMPSPKHVDADTVSTMNYYPMYMDVHVMIYIGFGFLMTFLRKYSMSAVSLNFVVAVLSLQWGIIVVTMAHQIGGDHYTTKLLDIPTMINGDFAAGAVLISFGAVLATKMMSHTKKFDMVHVQNATLAGGVAMGTSCNLAISPAAAITVGLVVGIASTIGFCFVTPRLERVIRMSDTCGILNLHGMPGVVGGFAGAIITFSASDDFYGDTLTSVYSAREYRSANEQGWYQLLAIVSSAGIGAVSGVFVGYFLKSKLFRQQKLKYDDEEYFYVPEECHA
;
A
#
# COMPACT_ATOMS: atom_id res chain seq x y z
N MET A 1 37.45 -9.52 3.63
CA MET A 1 37.74 -10.62 2.67
C MET A 1 36.47 -11.26 2.09
N VAL A 2 35.42 -11.51 2.89
CA VAL A 2 34.14 -12.08 2.43
C VAL A 2 33.35 -11.12 1.51
N PHE A 3 33.23 -9.84 1.87
CA PHE A 3 32.57 -8.82 1.03
C PHE A 3 33.18 -8.69 -0.38
N ASN A 4 34.52 -8.69 -0.49
CA ASN A 4 35.20 -8.61 -1.79
C ASN A 4 35.00 -9.86 -2.65
N ARG A 5 34.78 -11.03 -2.03
CA ARG A 5 34.49 -12.28 -2.75
C ARG A 5 33.03 -12.32 -3.23
N LEU A 6 32.10 -11.81 -2.42
CA LEU A 6 30.70 -11.65 -2.79
C LEU A 6 30.52 -10.63 -3.93
N SER A 7 31.21 -9.49 -3.87
CA SER A 7 31.14 -8.49 -4.95
C SER A 7 31.71 -9.04 -6.25
N ALA A 8 32.87 -9.72 -6.21
CA ALA A 8 33.47 -10.32 -7.40
C ALA A 8 32.61 -11.43 -8.02
N PHE A 9 31.90 -12.20 -7.18
CA PHE A 9 30.93 -13.19 -7.66
C PHE A 9 29.72 -12.52 -8.32
N ALA A 10 29.14 -11.48 -7.69
CA ALA A 10 28.02 -10.73 -8.24
C ALA A 10 28.38 -10.07 -9.59
N ASP A 11 29.58 -9.49 -9.71
CA ASP A 11 30.07 -8.91 -10.96
C ASP A 11 30.22 -9.96 -12.06
N LYS A 12 30.72 -11.15 -11.72
CA LYS A 12 30.87 -12.27 -12.67
C LYS A 12 29.51 -12.77 -13.18
N VAL A 13 28.54 -12.92 -12.29
CA VAL A 13 27.17 -13.33 -12.66
C VAL A 13 26.52 -12.25 -13.53
N TRP A 14 26.60 -10.98 -13.13
CA TRP A 14 26.03 -9.87 -13.88
C TRP A 14 26.57 -9.80 -15.31
N ASN A 15 27.89 -9.85 -15.47
CA ASN A 15 28.53 -9.76 -16.78
C ASN A 15 28.21 -10.95 -17.69
N SER A 16 27.74 -12.08 -17.14
CA SER A 16 27.28 -13.23 -17.92
C SER A 16 25.85 -13.09 -18.42
N ILE A 17 25.04 -12.21 -17.81
CA ILE A 17 23.60 -12.05 -18.09
C ILE A 17 23.34 -10.77 -18.89
N ALA A 18 24.11 -9.71 -18.62
CA ALA A 18 24.02 -8.44 -19.33
C ALA A 18 24.69 -8.52 -20.71
N THR A 19 24.18 -9.37 -21.61
CA THR A 19 24.55 -9.31 -23.02
C THR A 19 23.77 -8.19 -23.67
N VAL A 20 24.48 -7.18 -24.17
CA VAL A 20 23.90 -6.14 -25.03
C VAL A 20 23.36 -6.84 -26.29
N PRO A 21 22.09 -6.63 -26.69
CA PRO A 21 21.56 -7.17 -27.93
C PRO A 21 22.43 -6.70 -29.10
N SER A 22 22.84 -7.60 -29.99
CA SER A 22 23.49 -7.17 -31.24
C SER A 22 22.47 -6.42 -32.09
N ASP A 23 22.89 -5.35 -32.76
CA ASP A 23 22.10 -4.34 -33.51
C ASP A 23 21.15 -4.84 -34.62
N GLY A 24 20.80 -6.13 -34.68
CA GLY A 24 19.97 -6.75 -35.73
C GLY A 24 18.58 -7.24 -35.29
N ASP A 25 18.17 -7.04 -34.03
CA ASP A 25 16.89 -7.56 -33.55
C ASP A 25 15.80 -6.48 -33.59
N TYR A 26 15.02 -6.45 -34.66
CA TYR A 26 13.97 -5.43 -34.91
C TYR A 26 12.80 -5.46 -33.92
N ASN A 27 12.75 -6.46 -33.03
CA ASN A 27 11.80 -6.55 -31.92
C ASN A 27 12.40 -6.14 -30.56
N ALA A 28 13.71 -5.88 -30.49
CA ALA A 28 14.28 -5.18 -29.35
C ALA A 28 13.92 -3.70 -29.52
N VAL A 29 13.12 -3.15 -28.62
CA VAL A 29 13.00 -1.70 -28.48
C VAL A 29 14.41 -1.20 -28.21
N SER A 30 15.08 -0.70 -29.25
CA SER A 30 16.43 -0.19 -29.17
C SER A 30 16.39 1.09 -28.35
N THR A 31 16.60 0.97 -27.04
CA THR A 31 16.90 2.10 -26.18
C THR A 31 18.16 2.77 -26.75
N PRO A 32 18.09 4.03 -27.22
CA PRO A 32 19.25 4.75 -27.67
C PRO A 32 20.23 4.85 -26.50
N THR A 33 21.41 4.26 -26.66
CA THR A 33 22.46 4.10 -25.64
C THR A 33 23.17 5.41 -25.25
N ASN A 34 22.56 6.57 -25.51
CA ASN A 34 23.20 7.88 -25.37
C ASN A 34 22.96 8.60 -24.04
N ARG A 35 22.45 7.93 -23.00
CA ARG A 35 22.38 8.51 -21.64
C ARG A 35 23.21 7.70 -20.63
N SER A 36 24.07 8.45 -19.94
CA SER A 36 25.03 8.02 -18.92
C SER A 36 24.40 7.60 -17.57
N SER A 37 23.41 6.70 -17.56
CA SER A 37 23.06 6.04 -16.30
C SER A 37 24.27 5.21 -15.84
N ALA A 38 24.81 5.53 -14.66
CA ALA A 38 26.00 4.86 -14.16
C ALA A 38 25.68 3.35 -13.97
N PRO A 39 26.38 2.42 -14.65
CA PRO A 39 26.06 0.98 -14.65
C PRO A 39 25.98 0.35 -13.25
N ALA A 40 26.56 0.99 -12.24
CA ALA A 40 26.52 0.54 -10.85
C ALA A 40 25.14 0.70 -10.17
N ALA A 41 24.34 1.70 -10.55
CA ALA A 41 23.03 1.94 -9.93
C ALA A 41 21.98 0.90 -10.37
N GLU A 42 21.97 0.56 -11.66
CA GLU A 42 21.10 -0.49 -12.24
C GLU A 42 21.44 -1.86 -11.67
N LYS A 43 22.74 -2.17 -11.56
CA LYS A 43 23.24 -3.39 -10.88
C LYS A 43 22.77 -3.47 -9.44
N GLY A 44 22.91 -2.38 -8.67
CA GLY A 44 22.51 -2.33 -7.26
C GLY A 44 21.03 -2.57 -7.06
N PHE A 45 20.19 -1.93 -7.89
CA PHE A 45 18.74 -2.12 -7.86
C PHE A 45 18.35 -3.57 -8.20
N ALA A 46 18.85 -4.12 -9.30
CA ALA A 46 18.55 -5.49 -9.71
C ALA A 46 19.00 -6.52 -8.65
N LEU A 47 20.21 -6.39 -8.12
CA LEU A 47 20.71 -7.25 -7.05
C LEU A 47 19.88 -7.14 -5.76
N SER A 48 19.37 -5.95 -5.43
CA SER A 48 18.51 -5.77 -4.26
C SER A 48 17.17 -6.49 -4.39
N ILE A 49 16.55 -6.46 -5.59
CA ILE A 49 15.32 -7.20 -5.87
C ILE A 49 15.58 -8.70 -5.81
N ILE A 50 16.65 -9.18 -6.44
CA ILE A 50 17.02 -10.62 -6.42
C ILE A 50 17.25 -11.08 -4.98
N ALA A 51 17.99 -10.32 -4.18
CA ALA A 51 18.25 -10.66 -2.79
C ALA A 51 16.96 -10.71 -1.95
N PHE A 52 16.06 -9.75 -2.15
CA PHE A 52 14.76 -9.72 -1.50
C PHE A 52 13.88 -10.90 -1.91
N GLU A 53 13.83 -11.22 -3.20
CA GLU A 53 13.04 -12.34 -3.71
C GLU A 53 13.57 -13.68 -3.17
N VAL A 54 14.89 -13.88 -3.16
CA VAL A 54 15.50 -15.08 -2.56
C VAL A 54 15.16 -15.18 -1.07
N MET A 55 15.16 -14.06 -0.35
CA MET A 55 14.74 -14.04 1.05
C MET A 55 13.27 -14.44 1.20
N CYS A 56 12.36 -13.87 0.40
CA CYS A 56 10.95 -14.24 0.39
C CYS A 56 10.77 -15.74 0.09
N LEU A 57 11.43 -16.26 -0.94
CA LEU A 57 11.38 -17.68 -1.30
C LEU A 57 11.80 -18.60 -0.15
N ILE A 58 12.85 -18.23 0.60
CA ILE A 58 13.26 -18.99 1.79
C ILE A 58 12.16 -18.98 2.84
N PHE A 59 11.56 -17.82 3.15
CA PHE A 59 10.45 -17.75 4.11
C PHE A 59 9.22 -18.51 3.65
N PHE A 60 8.84 -18.41 2.37
CA PHE A 60 7.72 -19.17 1.82
C PHE A 60 7.97 -20.67 1.91
N ALA A 61 9.18 -21.13 1.61
CA ALA A 61 9.53 -22.55 1.70
C ALA A 61 9.57 -23.09 3.14
N LEU A 62 9.87 -22.24 4.13
CA LEU A 62 9.99 -22.67 5.53
C LEU A 62 8.71 -22.49 6.35
N THR A 63 7.90 -21.49 6.02
CA THR A 63 6.76 -21.07 6.85
C THR A 63 5.41 -21.50 6.26
N PHE A 64 5.34 -21.78 4.96
CA PHE A 64 4.07 -22.03 4.29
C PHE A 64 3.96 -23.42 3.65
N GLU A 65 2.77 -24.00 3.75
CA GLU A 65 2.41 -25.25 3.11
C GLU A 65 1.30 -25.04 2.08
N MET A 66 1.25 -25.93 1.08
CA MET A 66 0.21 -25.92 0.04
C MET A 66 -0.91 -26.91 0.36
N PRO A 67 -2.17 -26.56 0.09
CA PRO A 67 -3.28 -27.50 0.26
C PRO A 67 -3.09 -28.75 -0.59
N SER A 68 -3.22 -29.93 0.03
CA SER A 68 -3.16 -31.21 -0.69
C SER A 68 -4.49 -31.46 -1.42
N PRO A 69 -4.49 -31.69 -2.75
CA PRO A 69 -5.70 -31.96 -3.51
C PRO A 69 -6.47 -33.22 -3.07
N LYS A 70 -5.83 -34.08 -2.26
CA LYS A 70 -6.41 -35.34 -1.80
C LYS A 70 -7.30 -35.19 -0.56
N HIS A 71 -7.23 -34.05 0.13
CA HIS A 71 -8.00 -33.76 1.34
C HIS A 71 -8.68 -32.39 1.18
N VAL A 72 -9.76 -32.35 0.40
CA VAL A 72 -10.63 -31.17 0.35
C VAL A 72 -11.56 -31.24 1.55
N ASP A 73 -11.16 -30.60 2.63
CA ASP A 73 -11.98 -30.42 3.82
C ASP A 73 -12.98 -29.26 3.66
N ALA A 74 -13.90 -29.13 4.60
CA ALA A 74 -14.91 -28.07 4.61
C ALA A 74 -14.27 -26.66 4.65
N ASP A 75 -13.11 -26.53 5.28
CA ASP A 75 -12.38 -25.27 5.42
C ASP A 75 -11.82 -24.81 4.05
N THR A 76 -11.30 -25.73 3.25
CA THR A 76 -10.86 -25.47 1.87
C THR A 76 -12.02 -24.97 1.00
N VAL A 77 -13.21 -25.55 1.13
CA VAL A 77 -14.41 -25.10 0.40
C VAL A 77 -14.87 -23.72 0.87
N SER A 78 -14.84 -23.47 2.19
CA SER A 78 -15.22 -22.17 2.74
C SER A 78 -14.31 -21.03 2.27
N THR A 79 -13.02 -21.33 2.12
CA THR A 79 -11.98 -20.41 1.64
C THR A 79 -12.25 -19.93 0.21
N MET A 80 -12.78 -20.79 -0.65
CA MET A 80 -13.10 -20.44 -2.05
C MET A 80 -14.17 -19.34 -2.17
N ASN A 81 -15.04 -19.19 -1.16
CA ASN A 81 -16.03 -18.12 -1.14
C ASN A 81 -15.40 -16.72 -1.03
N TYR A 82 -14.15 -16.62 -0.57
CA TYR A 82 -13.43 -15.36 -0.49
C TYR A 82 -12.71 -14.98 -1.80
N TYR A 83 -12.68 -15.86 -2.81
CA TYR A 83 -11.99 -15.57 -4.07
C TYR A 83 -12.48 -14.30 -4.80
N PRO A 84 -13.80 -14.02 -4.89
CA PRO A 84 -14.28 -12.78 -5.50
C PRO A 84 -13.78 -11.54 -4.75
N MET A 85 -13.83 -11.57 -3.41
CA MET A 85 -13.32 -10.50 -2.57
C MET A 85 -11.81 -10.30 -2.78
N TYR A 86 -11.05 -11.39 -2.85
CA TYR A 86 -9.63 -11.32 -3.19
C TYR A 86 -9.40 -10.61 -4.52
N MET A 87 -10.14 -10.97 -5.56
CA MET A 87 -9.99 -10.32 -6.87
C MET A 87 -10.36 -8.84 -6.85
N ASP A 88 -11.41 -8.46 -6.15
CA ASP A 88 -11.82 -7.05 -6.01
C ASP A 88 -10.73 -6.22 -5.32
N VAL A 89 -10.15 -6.74 -4.23
CA VAL A 89 -9.05 -6.09 -3.51
C VAL A 89 -7.80 -6.05 -4.39
N HIS A 90 -7.46 -7.15 -5.07
CA HIS A 90 -6.29 -7.23 -5.94
C HIS A 90 -6.38 -6.21 -7.10
N VAL A 91 -7.54 -6.07 -7.74
CA VAL A 91 -7.76 -5.06 -8.79
C VAL A 91 -7.61 -3.64 -8.22
N MET A 92 -8.08 -3.38 -7.00
CA MET A 92 -7.88 -2.09 -6.33
C MET A 92 -6.38 -1.78 -6.10
N ILE A 93 -5.57 -2.78 -5.73
CA ILE A 93 -4.11 -2.62 -5.51
C ILE A 93 -3.38 -2.31 -6.82
N TYR A 94 -3.58 -3.11 -7.86
CA TYR A 94 -2.81 -2.98 -9.09
C TYR A 94 -3.39 -1.91 -10.02
N ILE A 95 -4.69 -1.96 -10.30
CA ILE A 95 -5.33 -1.04 -11.24
C ILE A 95 -5.79 0.23 -10.53
N GLY A 96 -6.43 0.10 -9.36
CA GLY A 96 -6.96 1.24 -8.60
C GLY A 96 -5.88 2.26 -8.25
N PHE A 97 -4.95 1.90 -7.34
CA PHE A 97 -3.84 2.78 -6.97
C PHE A 97 -2.95 3.13 -8.17
N GLY A 98 -2.61 2.15 -9.01
CA GLY A 98 -1.73 2.35 -10.16
C GLY A 98 -2.22 3.45 -11.10
N PHE A 99 -3.48 3.41 -11.52
CA PHE A 99 -4.04 4.43 -12.41
C PHE A 99 -4.46 5.70 -11.68
N LEU A 100 -4.85 5.65 -10.41
CA LEU A 100 -5.15 6.85 -9.63
C LEU A 100 -3.98 7.83 -9.61
N MET A 101 -2.74 7.33 -9.61
CA MET A 101 -1.51 8.14 -9.57
C MET A 101 -1.05 8.65 -10.96
N THR A 102 -1.70 8.25 -12.05
CA THR A 102 -1.33 8.66 -13.42
C THR A 102 -1.76 10.07 -13.81
N PHE A 103 -2.41 10.81 -12.90
CA PHE A 103 -2.79 12.21 -13.13
C PHE A 103 -1.57 13.14 -13.37
N LEU A 104 -0.37 12.71 -12.97
CA LEU A 104 0.88 13.42 -13.24
C LEU A 104 1.28 13.27 -14.71
N ARG A 105 1.15 14.36 -15.48
CA ARG A 105 1.33 14.41 -16.94
C ARG A 105 2.60 13.74 -17.47
N LYS A 106 3.73 13.88 -16.76
CA LYS A 106 5.05 13.41 -17.17
C LYS A 106 5.57 12.25 -16.30
N TYR A 107 4.73 11.66 -15.47
CA TYR A 107 5.13 10.65 -14.50
C TYR A 107 4.21 9.40 -14.52
N SER A 108 3.42 9.24 -15.58
CA SER A 108 2.42 8.18 -15.65
C SER A 108 3.06 6.80 -15.79
N MET A 109 4.20 6.68 -16.48
CA MET A 109 4.91 5.41 -16.62
C MET A 109 5.52 4.98 -15.29
N SER A 110 6.18 5.89 -14.59
CA SER A 110 6.75 5.65 -13.27
C SER A 110 5.66 5.35 -12.24
N ALA A 111 4.53 6.07 -12.28
CA ALA A 111 3.41 5.83 -11.36
C ALA A 111 2.91 4.38 -11.44
N VAL A 112 2.61 3.87 -12.63
CA VAL A 112 2.06 2.49 -12.79
C VAL A 112 3.13 1.43 -12.55
N SER A 113 4.32 1.59 -13.13
CA SER A 113 5.39 0.59 -13.02
C SER A 113 5.93 0.44 -11.60
N LEU A 114 6.17 1.55 -10.90
CA LEU A 114 6.60 1.51 -9.50
C LEU A 114 5.47 1.02 -8.60
N ASN A 115 4.20 1.33 -8.90
CA ASN A 115 3.06 0.74 -8.21
C ASN A 115 3.10 -0.79 -8.30
N PHE A 116 3.28 -1.35 -9.50
CA PHE A 116 3.36 -2.81 -9.66
C PHE A 116 4.54 -3.43 -8.91
N VAL A 117 5.73 -2.83 -8.99
CA VAL A 117 6.91 -3.33 -8.28
C VAL A 117 6.69 -3.28 -6.76
N VAL A 118 6.26 -2.13 -6.24
CA VAL A 118 6.01 -1.97 -4.79
C VAL A 118 4.88 -2.88 -4.32
N ALA A 119 3.81 -3.04 -5.10
CA ALA A 119 2.69 -3.90 -4.77
C ALA A 119 3.12 -5.36 -4.63
N VAL A 120 3.83 -5.93 -5.62
CA VAL A 120 4.28 -7.33 -5.58
C VAL A 120 5.21 -7.58 -4.38
N LEU A 121 6.19 -6.71 -4.16
CA LEU A 121 7.13 -6.86 -3.05
C LEU A 121 6.42 -6.74 -1.69
N SER A 122 5.48 -5.80 -1.58
CA SER A 122 4.74 -5.57 -0.33
C SER A 122 3.71 -6.66 -0.05
N LEU A 123 3.09 -7.23 -1.08
CA LEU A 123 2.17 -8.35 -0.95
C LEU A 123 2.88 -9.56 -0.37
N GLN A 124 4.00 -9.97 -0.98
CA GLN A 124 4.79 -11.11 -0.51
C GLN A 124 5.28 -10.91 0.92
N TRP A 125 5.88 -9.75 1.20
CA TRP A 125 6.37 -9.43 2.54
C TRP A 125 5.25 -9.30 3.57
N GLY A 126 4.12 -8.74 3.17
CA GLY A 126 2.92 -8.62 4.00
C GLY A 126 2.40 -9.97 4.44
N ILE A 127 2.30 -10.94 3.52
CA ILE A 127 1.90 -12.32 3.83
C ILE A 127 2.83 -12.93 4.90
N ILE A 128 4.15 -12.78 4.72
CA ILE A 128 5.16 -13.31 5.64
C ILE A 128 5.02 -12.65 7.02
N VAL A 129 5.08 -11.31 7.08
CA VAL A 129 5.12 -10.57 8.35
C VAL A 129 3.81 -10.70 9.12
N VAL A 130 2.65 -10.63 8.45
CA VAL A 130 1.35 -10.79 9.10
C VAL A 130 1.19 -12.21 9.65
N THR A 131 1.65 -13.23 8.92
CA THR A 131 1.60 -14.61 9.40
C THR A 131 2.52 -14.81 10.61
N MET A 132 3.75 -14.32 10.53
CA MET A 132 4.70 -14.40 11.64
C MET A 132 4.22 -13.64 12.88
N ALA A 133 3.61 -12.46 12.71
CA ALA A 133 3.06 -11.69 13.81
C ALA A 133 1.95 -12.46 14.55
N HIS A 134 1.05 -13.13 13.81
CA HIS A 134 0.03 -13.98 14.42
C HIS A 134 0.61 -15.21 15.11
N GLN A 135 1.63 -15.84 14.53
CA GLN A 135 2.33 -16.99 15.14
C GLN A 135 3.03 -16.60 16.45
N ILE A 136 3.70 -15.45 16.47
CA ILE A 136 4.35 -14.90 17.67
C ILE A 136 3.31 -14.55 18.74
N GLY A 137 2.18 -13.93 18.36
CA GLY A 137 1.13 -13.57 19.30
C GLY A 137 0.37 -14.76 19.89
N GLY A 138 0.38 -15.90 19.21
CA GLY A 138 -0.32 -17.13 19.61
C GLY A 138 0.57 -18.23 20.19
N ASP A 139 1.88 -18.02 20.37
CA ASP A 139 2.86 -19.03 20.78
C ASP A 139 2.85 -20.33 19.92
N HIS A 140 2.42 -20.22 18.67
CA HIS A 140 2.32 -21.34 17.73
C HIS A 140 3.16 -21.06 16.48
N TYR A 141 4.28 -21.78 16.32
CA TYR A 141 5.25 -21.58 15.23
C TYR A 141 5.14 -22.65 14.12
N THR A 142 4.00 -23.31 14.01
CA THR A 142 3.78 -24.31 12.96
C THR A 142 3.64 -23.64 11.60
N THR A 143 3.99 -24.37 10.56
CA THR A 143 3.72 -23.98 9.17
C THR A 143 2.24 -23.62 9.00
N LYS A 144 1.97 -22.61 8.17
CA LYS A 144 0.61 -22.14 7.87
C LYS A 144 0.24 -22.47 6.43
N LEU A 145 -0.98 -22.91 6.22
CA LEU A 145 -1.54 -23.08 4.89
C LEU A 145 -1.64 -21.72 4.18
N LEU A 146 -1.12 -21.62 2.96
CA LEU A 146 -1.33 -20.44 2.14
C LEU A 146 -2.73 -20.49 1.52
N ASP A 147 -3.66 -19.75 2.11
CA ASP A 147 -5.07 -19.68 1.72
C ASP A 147 -5.48 -18.28 1.20
N ILE A 148 -6.68 -18.18 0.63
CA ILE A 148 -7.18 -16.92 0.03
C ILE A 148 -7.25 -15.78 1.07
N PRO A 149 -7.78 -15.97 2.30
CA PRO A 149 -7.75 -14.94 3.34
C PRO A 149 -6.34 -14.44 3.66
N THR A 150 -5.33 -15.32 3.69
CA THR A 150 -3.94 -14.90 3.90
C THR A 150 -3.45 -14.03 2.74
N MET A 151 -3.82 -14.35 1.49
CA MET A 151 -3.52 -13.50 0.33
C MET A 151 -4.22 -12.13 0.40
N ILE A 152 -5.49 -12.09 0.83
CA ILE A 152 -6.24 -10.83 1.04
C ILE A 152 -5.53 -9.95 2.08
N ASN A 153 -5.05 -10.53 3.17
CA ASN A 153 -4.26 -9.79 4.18
C ASN A 153 -2.94 -9.26 3.61
N GLY A 154 -2.31 -10.00 2.70
CA GLY A 154 -1.17 -9.54 1.91
C GLY A 154 -1.50 -8.30 1.07
N ASP A 155 -2.62 -8.30 0.37
CA ASP A 155 -3.08 -7.15 -0.40
C ASP A 155 -3.43 -5.95 0.47
N PHE A 156 -3.99 -6.14 1.68
CA PHE A 156 -4.18 -5.03 2.63
C PHE A 156 -2.86 -4.42 3.10
N ALA A 157 -1.85 -5.24 3.35
CA ALA A 157 -0.50 -4.75 3.66
C ALA A 157 0.10 -3.98 2.47
N ALA A 158 -0.05 -4.49 1.25
CA ALA A 158 0.36 -3.79 0.03
C ALA A 158 -0.37 -2.45 -0.13
N GLY A 159 -1.68 -2.41 0.12
CA GLY A 159 -2.48 -1.19 0.13
C GLY A 159 -1.95 -0.13 1.10
N ALA A 160 -1.58 -0.51 2.32
CA ALA A 160 -0.99 0.42 3.29
C ALA A 160 0.35 1.01 2.81
N VAL A 161 1.18 0.20 2.16
CA VAL A 161 2.44 0.67 1.56
C VAL A 161 2.17 1.60 0.37
N LEU A 162 1.22 1.28 -0.51
CA LEU A 162 0.86 2.11 -1.66
C LEU A 162 0.23 3.45 -1.27
N ILE A 163 -0.55 3.49 -0.18
CA ILE A 163 -1.03 4.74 0.41
C ILE A 163 0.16 5.61 0.85
N SER A 164 1.16 5.01 1.51
CA SER A 164 2.39 5.71 1.92
C SER A 164 3.23 6.15 0.73
N PHE A 165 3.27 5.34 -0.33
CA PHE A 165 3.93 5.65 -1.60
C PHE A 165 3.30 6.88 -2.28
N GLY A 166 1.97 6.98 -2.30
CA GLY A 166 1.23 8.14 -2.81
C GLY A 166 1.54 9.45 -2.08
N ALA A 167 1.99 9.40 -0.82
CA ALA A 167 2.34 10.61 -0.06
C ALA A 167 3.69 11.21 -0.50
N VAL A 168 4.63 10.36 -0.96
CA VAL A 168 5.98 10.76 -1.40
C VAL A 168 6.08 10.99 -2.91
N LEU A 169 5.03 10.67 -3.65
CA LEU A 169 4.96 10.61 -5.11
C LEU A 169 4.61 11.94 -5.77
N ALA A 170 5.46 12.96 -5.69
CA ALA A 170 5.33 14.28 -6.34
C ALA A 170 4.73 15.48 -5.59
N THR A 171 4.65 16.67 -6.17
CA THR A 171 4.08 17.87 -5.50
C THR A 171 3.76 18.90 -6.56
N LYS A 172 2.47 19.03 -6.90
CA LYS A 172 1.78 20.24 -7.40
C LYS A 172 0.47 19.82 -8.09
N MET A 173 -0.65 20.36 -7.63
CA MET A 173 -1.47 21.28 -8.43
C MET A 173 -2.57 21.87 -7.55
N MET A 174 -2.89 23.14 -7.79
CA MET A 174 -4.10 23.80 -7.28
C MET A 174 -4.66 24.61 -8.44
N SER A 175 -5.87 24.27 -8.89
CA SER A 175 -6.60 25.07 -9.89
C SER A 175 -7.37 26.19 -9.18
N HIS A 176 -7.21 27.42 -9.66
CA HIS A 176 -7.86 28.61 -9.10
C HIS A 176 -9.08 29.06 -9.93
N THR A 177 -9.89 28.10 -10.41
CA THR A 177 -11.02 28.39 -11.32
C THR A 177 -12.35 27.86 -10.76
N LYS A 178 -13.49 28.50 -11.11
CA LYS A 178 -14.86 28.04 -10.76
C LYS A 178 -15.27 26.76 -11.53
N LYS A 179 -14.33 25.87 -11.82
CA LYS A 179 -14.49 24.61 -12.54
C LYS A 179 -14.18 23.46 -11.59
N PHE A 180 -14.73 22.27 -11.85
CA PHE A 180 -14.36 21.08 -11.09
C PHE A 180 -12.87 20.77 -11.28
N ASP A 181 -12.18 20.50 -10.17
CA ASP A 181 -10.80 20.01 -10.18
C ASP A 181 -10.82 18.48 -10.18
N MET A 182 -10.18 17.87 -11.17
CA MET A 182 -10.16 16.43 -11.33
C MET A 182 -9.47 15.73 -10.16
N VAL A 183 -8.52 16.38 -9.48
CA VAL A 183 -7.87 15.83 -8.28
C VAL A 183 -8.90 15.61 -7.16
N HIS A 184 -9.83 16.55 -6.97
CA HIS A 184 -10.87 16.41 -5.96
C HIS A 184 -11.86 15.30 -6.35
N VAL A 185 -12.24 15.21 -7.61
CA VAL A 185 -13.16 14.18 -8.10
C VAL A 185 -12.56 12.78 -7.96
N GLN A 186 -11.28 12.61 -8.31
CA GLN A 186 -10.58 11.33 -8.24
C GLN A 186 -10.31 10.86 -6.80
N ASN A 187 -10.02 11.80 -5.89
CA ASN A 187 -9.60 11.45 -4.53
C ASN A 187 -10.73 11.64 -3.50
N ALA A 188 -11.34 12.82 -3.40
CA ALA A 188 -12.28 13.12 -2.31
C ALA A 188 -13.56 12.26 -2.36
N THR A 189 -13.95 11.74 -3.55
CA THR A 189 -15.08 10.82 -3.70
C THR A 189 -14.84 9.45 -3.04
N LEU A 190 -13.58 9.05 -2.86
CA LEU A 190 -13.18 7.79 -2.22
C LEU A 190 -13.13 7.90 -0.68
N ALA A 191 -13.09 9.13 -0.15
CA ALA A 191 -12.92 9.39 1.29
C ALA A 191 -14.06 8.80 2.15
N GLY A 192 -15.27 8.71 1.60
CA GLY A 192 -16.39 8.05 2.27
C GLY A 192 -16.15 6.56 2.50
N GLY A 193 -15.54 5.86 1.53
CA GLY A 193 -15.15 4.46 1.66
C GLY A 193 -14.10 4.25 2.75
N VAL A 194 -13.10 5.13 2.80
CA VAL A 194 -12.06 5.11 3.86
C VAL A 194 -12.69 5.30 5.24
N ALA A 195 -13.57 6.29 5.41
CA ALA A 195 -14.22 6.55 6.69
C ALA A 195 -15.15 5.42 7.13
N MET A 196 -15.75 4.68 6.19
CA MET A 196 -16.59 3.53 6.51
C MET A 196 -15.80 2.27 6.86
N GLY A 197 -14.47 2.25 6.69
CA GLY A 197 -13.65 1.03 6.85
C GLY A 197 -13.82 0.29 8.17
N THR A 198 -13.84 1.00 9.31
CA THR A 198 -14.04 0.38 10.64
C THR A 198 -15.50 0.02 10.93
N SER A 199 -16.45 0.68 10.26
CA SER A 199 -17.87 0.65 10.64
C SER A 199 -18.78 -0.05 9.63
N CYS A 200 -18.24 -0.54 8.50
CA CYS A 200 -19.03 -1.08 7.40
C CYS A 200 -19.75 -2.39 7.74
N ASN A 201 -19.23 -3.15 8.71
CA ASN A 201 -19.83 -4.36 9.25
C ASN A 201 -20.47 -4.15 10.63
N LEU A 202 -20.56 -2.89 11.11
CA LEU A 202 -21.18 -2.55 12.39
C LEU A 202 -22.63 -2.10 12.19
N ALA A 203 -23.36 -2.02 13.30
CA ALA A 203 -24.74 -1.55 13.42
C ALA A 203 -24.91 -0.07 13.05
N ILE A 204 -24.69 0.28 11.79
CA ILE A 204 -24.89 1.62 11.26
C ILE A 204 -26.13 1.64 10.34
N SER A 205 -26.98 2.65 10.51
CA SER A 205 -28.11 2.82 9.59
C SER A 205 -27.61 3.31 8.22
N PRO A 206 -28.28 2.96 7.11
CA PRO A 206 -27.90 3.47 5.78
C PRO A 206 -27.85 5.00 5.71
N ALA A 207 -28.76 5.69 6.40
CA ALA A 207 -28.77 7.15 6.48
C ALA A 207 -27.53 7.71 7.20
N ALA A 208 -27.08 7.05 8.27
CA ALA A 208 -25.85 7.43 8.97
C ALA A 208 -24.62 7.19 8.08
N ALA A 209 -24.55 6.07 7.35
CA ALA A 209 -23.45 5.79 6.42
C ALA A 209 -23.34 6.84 5.29
N ILE A 210 -24.48 7.22 4.68
CA ILE A 210 -24.53 8.29 3.67
C ILE A 210 -24.08 9.62 4.26
N THR A 211 -24.51 9.93 5.48
CA THR A 211 -24.16 11.18 6.17
C THR A 211 -22.66 11.26 6.45
N VAL A 212 -22.05 10.18 6.96
CA VAL A 212 -20.60 10.09 7.17
C VAL A 212 -19.86 10.30 5.85
N GLY A 213 -20.28 9.60 4.78
CA GLY A 213 -19.69 9.77 3.45
C GLY A 213 -19.74 11.20 2.93
N LEU A 214 -20.89 11.88 3.06
CA LEU A 214 -21.07 13.27 2.64
C LEU A 214 -20.17 14.23 3.44
N VAL A 215 -20.19 14.13 4.77
CA VAL A 215 -19.41 15.00 5.66
C VAL A 215 -17.92 14.84 5.40
N VAL A 216 -17.45 13.59 5.29
CA VAL A 216 -16.04 13.30 5.05
C VAL A 216 -15.60 13.68 3.63
N GLY A 217 -16.45 13.50 2.61
CA GLY A 217 -16.16 13.95 1.24
C GLY A 217 -16.00 15.48 1.14
N ILE A 218 -16.85 16.24 1.85
CA ILE A 218 -16.72 17.70 1.96
C ILE A 218 -15.42 18.05 2.71
N ALA A 219 -15.15 17.42 3.84
CA ALA A 219 -13.95 17.65 4.63
C ALA A 219 -12.66 17.35 3.84
N SER A 220 -12.63 16.24 3.08
CA SER A 220 -11.52 15.88 2.21
C SER A 220 -11.29 16.94 1.13
N THR A 221 -12.36 17.42 0.48
CA THR A 221 -12.28 18.51 -0.52
C THR A 221 -11.74 19.81 0.08
N ILE A 222 -12.21 20.21 1.28
CA ILE A 222 -11.67 21.34 2.03
C ILE A 222 -10.19 21.12 2.36
N GLY A 223 -9.82 19.88 2.72
CA GLY A 223 -8.45 19.45 2.94
C GLY A 223 -7.54 19.73 1.75
N PHE A 224 -7.95 19.30 0.55
CA PHE A 224 -7.23 19.57 -0.69
C PHE A 224 -7.09 21.06 -0.99
N CYS A 225 -8.15 21.85 -0.78
CA CYS A 225 -8.14 23.30 -1.04
C CYS A 225 -7.30 24.12 -0.05
N PHE A 226 -7.24 23.72 1.23
CA PHE A 226 -6.77 24.59 2.30
C PHE A 226 -5.75 23.97 3.24
N VAL A 227 -5.82 22.66 3.49
CA VAL A 227 -4.92 21.96 4.41
C VAL A 227 -3.62 21.63 3.70
N THR A 228 -3.66 20.94 2.57
CA THR A 228 -2.44 20.60 1.78
C THR A 228 -1.61 21.84 1.45
N PRO A 229 -2.17 22.95 0.92
CA PRO A 229 -1.38 24.13 0.60
C PRO A 229 -0.80 24.83 1.84
N ARG A 230 -1.49 24.76 2.99
CA ARG A 230 -0.97 25.29 4.26
C ARG A 230 0.16 24.43 4.79
N LEU A 231 0.03 23.10 4.73
CA LEU A 231 1.09 22.19 5.18
C LEU A 231 2.36 22.38 4.35
N GLU A 232 2.23 22.48 3.03
CA GLU A 232 3.36 22.73 2.14
C GLU A 232 4.05 24.08 2.45
N ARG A 233 3.27 25.15 2.66
CA ARG A 233 3.81 26.49 2.89
C ARG A 233 4.41 26.69 4.27
N VAL A 234 3.78 26.13 5.31
CA VAL A 234 4.13 26.41 6.72
C VAL A 234 5.09 25.36 7.28
N ILE A 235 4.77 24.08 7.13
CA ILE A 235 5.56 22.98 7.71
C ILE A 235 6.53 22.34 6.70
N ARG A 236 6.51 22.79 5.43
CA ARG A 236 7.33 22.23 4.34
C ARG A 236 7.14 20.73 4.15
N MET A 237 5.92 20.25 4.41
CA MET A 237 5.52 18.87 4.19
C MET A 237 4.78 18.79 2.87
N SER A 238 5.38 18.10 1.91
CA SER A 238 4.76 17.78 0.64
C SER A 238 3.93 16.51 0.80
N ASP A 239 2.66 16.56 0.38
CA ASP A 239 1.74 15.43 0.31
C ASP A 239 1.14 15.39 -1.10
N THR A 240 1.56 14.44 -1.92
CA THR A 240 1.27 14.50 -3.36
C THR A 240 -0.17 14.20 -3.70
N CYS A 241 -0.60 13.00 -3.35
CA CYS A 241 -1.92 12.51 -3.68
C CYS A 241 -2.96 13.06 -2.68
N GLY A 242 -2.54 13.96 -1.78
CA GLY A 242 -3.35 14.42 -0.66
C GLY A 242 -3.79 13.25 0.21
N ILE A 243 -2.86 12.33 0.49
CA ILE A 243 -3.09 11.13 1.29
C ILE A 243 -3.58 11.50 2.69
N LEU A 244 -3.15 12.63 3.24
CA LEU A 244 -3.69 13.11 4.51
C LEU A 244 -5.19 13.45 4.38
N ASN A 245 -5.63 13.97 3.24
CA ASN A 245 -7.03 14.36 3.02
C ASN A 245 -7.93 13.19 2.60
N LEU A 246 -7.36 12.15 1.99
CA LEU A 246 -8.11 10.97 1.55
C LEU A 246 -8.03 9.81 2.55
N HIS A 247 -6.85 9.50 3.07
CA HIS A 247 -6.65 8.34 3.94
C HIS A 247 -6.51 8.75 5.41
N GLY A 248 -5.68 9.76 5.71
CA GLY A 248 -5.36 10.14 7.08
C GLY A 248 -6.56 10.68 7.87
N MET A 249 -7.10 11.84 7.47
CA MET A 249 -8.24 12.45 8.16
C MET A 249 -9.50 11.56 8.06
N PRO A 250 -9.89 11.03 6.89
CA PRO A 250 -11.04 10.13 6.80
C PRO A 250 -10.89 8.86 7.63
N GLY A 251 -9.70 8.25 7.68
CA GLY A 251 -9.44 7.07 8.50
C GLY A 251 -9.58 7.34 9.99
N VAL A 252 -9.09 8.49 10.48
CA VAL A 252 -9.29 8.91 11.88
C VAL A 252 -10.77 9.13 12.18
N VAL A 253 -11.51 9.84 11.31
CA VAL A 253 -12.95 10.05 11.47
C VAL A 253 -13.70 8.71 11.49
N GLY A 254 -13.34 7.78 10.61
CA GLY A 254 -13.91 6.44 10.54
C GLY A 254 -13.65 5.61 11.80
N GLY A 255 -12.43 5.68 12.35
CA GLY A 255 -12.09 5.06 13.62
C GLY A 255 -12.92 5.61 14.77
N PHE A 256 -13.10 6.93 14.86
CA PHE A 256 -13.96 7.55 15.87
C PHE A 256 -15.42 7.13 15.71
N ALA A 257 -15.95 7.09 14.48
CA ALA A 257 -17.30 6.60 14.21
C ALA A 257 -17.46 5.15 14.67
N GLY A 258 -16.48 4.29 14.35
CA GLY A 258 -16.47 2.89 14.78
C GLY A 258 -16.42 2.74 16.30
N ALA A 259 -15.62 3.57 16.98
CA ALA A 259 -15.56 3.59 18.45
C ALA A 259 -16.90 4.02 19.07
N ILE A 260 -17.55 5.07 18.55
CA ILE A 260 -18.86 5.55 19.03
C ILE A 260 -19.94 4.45 18.85
N ILE A 261 -19.95 3.79 17.69
CA ILE A 261 -20.87 2.68 17.44
C ILE A 261 -20.57 1.52 18.39
N THR A 262 -19.30 1.22 18.65
CA THR A 262 -18.90 0.18 19.61
C THR A 262 -19.37 0.50 21.03
N PHE A 263 -19.24 1.76 21.49
CA PHE A 263 -19.75 2.20 22.78
C PHE A 263 -21.27 2.06 22.90
N SER A 264 -21.98 2.25 21.80
CA SER A 264 -23.44 2.23 21.75
C SER A 264 -24.02 0.87 21.34
N ALA A 265 -23.16 -0.11 21.05
CA ALA A 265 -23.55 -1.44 20.59
C ALA A 265 -24.13 -2.26 21.74
N SER A 266 -25.45 -2.46 21.74
CA SER A 266 -26.11 -3.40 22.65
C SER A 266 -25.88 -4.84 22.23
N ASP A 267 -25.69 -5.72 23.21
CA ASP A 267 -25.58 -7.16 22.98
C ASP A 267 -26.86 -7.70 22.33
N ASP A 268 -28.02 -7.18 22.73
CA ASP A 268 -29.32 -7.53 22.17
C ASP A 268 -29.44 -7.27 20.66
N PHE A 269 -28.77 -6.23 20.14
CA PHE A 269 -28.83 -5.91 18.70
C PHE A 269 -28.12 -6.98 17.87
N TYR A 270 -26.98 -7.47 18.34
CA TYR A 270 -26.17 -8.46 17.62
C TYR A 270 -26.55 -9.90 17.95
N GLY A 271 -27.15 -10.14 19.12
CA GLY A 271 -27.50 -11.47 19.61
C GLY A 271 -26.33 -12.44 19.49
N ASP A 272 -26.60 -13.61 18.89
CA ASP A 272 -25.62 -14.69 18.74
C ASP A 272 -24.43 -14.32 17.83
N THR A 273 -24.52 -13.24 17.06
CA THR A 273 -23.45 -12.81 16.14
C THR A 273 -22.45 -11.84 16.79
N LEU A 274 -22.66 -11.42 18.04
CA LEU A 274 -21.82 -10.41 18.68
C LEU A 274 -20.34 -10.77 18.67
N THR A 275 -19.99 -12.01 19.03
CA THR A 275 -18.59 -12.48 19.09
C THR A 275 -18.00 -12.74 17.70
N SER A 276 -18.83 -12.91 16.67
CA SER A 276 -18.35 -12.96 15.28
C SER A 276 -17.92 -11.58 14.76
N VAL A 277 -18.58 -10.52 15.21
CA VAL A 277 -18.22 -9.12 14.86
C VAL A 277 -17.11 -8.60 15.78
N TYR A 278 -17.20 -8.92 17.07
CA TYR A 278 -16.24 -8.52 18.09
C TYR A 278 -15.80 -9.75 18.90
N SER A 279 -14.76 -10.45 18.45
CA SER A 279 -14.24 -11.62 19.17
C SER A 279 -13.91 -11.31 20.64
N ALA A 280 -13.35 -10.14 20.92
CA ALA A 280 -13.01 -9.72 22.28
C ALA A 280 -14.23 -9.39 23.17
N ARG A 281 -15.45 -9.28 22.63
CA ARG A 281 -16.69 -9.09 23.40
C ARG A 281 -17.16 -10.36 24.10
N GLU A 282 -16.47 -11.49 23.91
CA GLU A 282 -16.63 -12.68 24.77
C GLU A 282 -16.24 -12.38 26.23
N TYR A 283 -15.24 -11.52 26.44
CA TYR A 283 -14.69 -11.21 27.77
C TYR A 283 -14.55 -9.71 28.07
N ARG A 284 -14.99 -8.83 27.16
CA ARG A 284 -15.00 -7.36 27.34
C ARG A 284 -16.41 -6.81 27.22
N SER A 285 -16.68 -5.76 27.99
CA SER A 285 -17.88 -4.93 27.81
C SER A 285 -17.80 -4.05 26.55
N ALA A 286 -18.93 -3.50 26.12
CA ALA A 286 -19.00 -2.50 25.06
C ALA A 286 -18.12 -1.28 25.34
N ASN A 287 -18.12 -0.82 26.59
CA ASN A 287 -17.34 0.33 27.03
C ASN A 287 -15.84 0.05 26.92
N GLU A 288 -15.38 -1.09 27.43
CA GLU A 288 -13.97 -1.49 27.30
C GLU A 288 -13.56 -1.61 25.84
N GLN A 289 -14.37 -2.29 25.02
CA GLN A 289 -14.07 -2.46 23.60
C GLN A 289 -14.01 -1.11 22.86
N GLY A 290 -14.90 -0.16 23.18
CA GLY A 290 -14.86 1.20 22.64
C GLY A 290 -13.57 1.94 23.01
N TRP A 291 -13.08 1.81 24.25
CA TRP A 291 -11.78 2.37 24.64
C TRP A 291 -10.62 1.72 23.90
N TYR A 292 -10.65 0.40 23.69
CA TYR A 292 -9.65 -0.29 22.87
C TYR A 292 -9.67 0.20 21.41
N GLN A 293 -10.83 0.53 20.84
CA GLN A 293 -10.89 1.15 19.51
C GLN A 293 -10.22 2.53 19.49
N LEU A 294 -10.48 3.38 20.49
CA LEU A 294 -9.81 4.68 20.59
C LEU A 294 -8.30 4.54 20.77
N LEU A 295 -7.86 3.59 21.59
CA LEU A 295 -6.44 3.27 21.76
C LEU A 295 -5.81 2.76 20.46
N ALA A 296 -6.53 1.97 19.67
CA ALA A 296 -6.08 1.48 18.36
C ALA A 296 -5.83 2.63 17.38
N ILE A 297 -6.67 3.68 17.38
CA ILE A 297 -6.46 4.87 16.54
C ILE A 297 -5.14 5.56 16.92
N VAL A 298 -4.95 5.84 18.22
CA VAL A 298 -3.77 6.57 18.71
C VAL A 298 -2.49 5.76 18.50
N SER A 299 -2.53 4.46 18.80
CA SER A 299 -1.38 3.57 18.61
C SER A 299 -1.03 3.41 17.13
N SER A 300 -2.02 3.23 16.24
CA SER A 300 -1.77 3.13 14.79
C SER A 300 -1.17 4.42 14.22
N ALA A 301 -1.72 5.58 14.59
CA ALA A 301 -1.18 6.87 14.18
C ALA A 301 0.25 7.09 14.72
N GLY A 302 0.50 6.70 15.98
CA GLY A 302 1.83 6.78 16.60
C GLY A 302 2.86 5.88 15.92
N ILE A 303 2.53 4.61 15.68
CA ILE A 303 3.40 3.66 14.99
C ILE A 303 3.68 4.15 13.56
N GLY A 304 2.66 4.59 12.83
CA GLY A 304 2.81 5.14 11.48
C GLY A 304 3.73 6.36 11.44
N ALA A 305 3.56 7.32 12.35
CA ALA A 305 4.40 8.51 12.41
C ALA A 305 5.86 8.18 12.76
N VAL A 306 6.09 7.35 13.79
CA VAL A 306 7.44 7.01 14.25
C VAL A 306 8.19 6.17 13.21
N SER A 307 7.54 5.13 12.67
CA SER A 307 8.14 4.29 11.63
C SER A 307 8.38 5.08 10.35
N GLY A 308 7.45 5.92 9.92
CA GLY A 308 7.60 6.79 8.74
C GLY A 308 8.77 7.76 8.87
N VAL A 309 8.99 8.35 10.04
CA VAL A 309 10.16 9.22 10.28
C VAL A 309 11.46 8.42 10.19
N PHE A 310 11.52 7.25 10.83
CA PHE A 310 12.72 6.40 10.78
C PHE A 310 13.05 5.94 9.35
N VAL A 311 12.05 5.45 8.62
CA VAL A 311 12.19 5.03 7.23
C VAL A 311 12.57 6.23 6.34
N GLY A 312 11.97 7.39 6.56
CA GLY A 312 12.33 8.61 5.83
C GLY A 312 13.79 9.03 6.03
N TYR A 313 14.31 8.95 7.26
CA TYR A 313 15.74 9.20 7.52
C TYR A 313 16.64 8.16 6.85
N PHE A 314 16.24 6.88 6.87
CA PHE A 314 16.98 5.82 6.22
C PHE A 314 17.03 6.01 4.69
N LEU A 315 15.92 6.35 4.06
CA LEU A 315 15.84 6.62 2.61
C LEU A 315 16.61 7.88 2.20
N LYS A 316 16.80 8.84 3.10
CA LYS A 316 17.64 10.04 2.86
C LYS A 316 19.15 9.75 2.95
N SER A 317 19.54 8.57 3.41
CA SER A 317 20.95 8.21 3.54
C SER A 317 21.65 8.10 2.17
N LYS A 318 22.99 8.12 2.19
CA LYS A 318 23.82 7.99 0.97
C LYS A 318 23.75 6.62 0.30
N LEU A 319 23.07 5.65 0.94
CA LEU A 319 22.87 4.31 0.38
C LEU A 319 21.90 4.34 -0.81
N PHE A 320 20.99 5.32 -0.86
CA PHE A 320 19.96 5.40 -1.88
C PHE A 320 20.22 6.57 -2.82
N ARG A 321 20.09 6.31 -4.13
CA ARG A 321 20.04 7.36 -5.15
C ARG A 321 18.78 8.18 -4.93
N GLN A 322 18.95 9.49 -4.81
CA GLN A 322 17.84 10.43 -4.77
C GLN A 322 17.43 10.81 -6.20
N GLN A 323 16.13 10.92 -6.45
CA GLN A 323 15.58 11.39 -7.71
C GLN A 323 16.07 12.81 -7.99
N LYS A 324 16.53 13.06 -9.23
CA LYS A 324 17.04 14.38 -9.66
C LYS A 324 15.98 15.17 -10.42
N LEU A 325 15.27 14.51 -11.33
CA LEU A 325 14.18 15.07 -12.13
C LEU A 325 12.86 14.70 -11.48
N LYS A 326 12.30 15.65 -10.76
CA LYS A 326 10.99 15.49 -10.14
C LYS A 326 9.91 15.43 -11.22
N TYR A 327 9.18 14.31 -11.24
CA TYR A 327 7.92 14.14 -11.98
C TYR A 327 8.14 14.00 -13.48
N ASP A 328 9.29 13.41 -13.82
CA ASP A 328 9.70 13.19 -15.18
C ASP A 328 10.13 11.72 -15.37
N ASP A 329 9.35 11.00 -16.17
CA ASP A 329 9.58 9.61 -16.53
C ASP A 329 10.93 9.42 -17.22
N GLU A 330 11.49 10.46 -17.85
CA GLU A 330 12.80 10.43 -18.49
C GLU A 330 13.97 10.06 -17.57
N GLU A 331 13.80 10.16 -16.25
CA GLU A 331 14.85 9.76 -15.31
C GLU A 331 15.04 8.24 -15.23
N TYR A 332 13.97 7.49 -15.44
CA TYR A 332 13.94 6.02 -15.26
C TYR A 332 13.55 5.26 -16.52
N PHE A 333 12.82 5.90 -17.44
CA PHE A 333 12.28 5.29 -18.63
C PHE A 333 12.82 5.95 -19.89
N TYR A 334 12.89 5.15 -20.94
CA TYR A 334 13.00 5.69 -22.29
C TYR A 334 11.65 6.26 -22.71
N VAL A 335 11.61 7.58 -22.90
CA VAL A 335 10.43 8.31 -23.37
C VAL A 335 10.66 8.69 -24.83
N PRO A 336 9.86 8.18 -25.80
CA PRO A 336 10.01 8.49 -27.22
C PRO A 336 10.00 9.99 -27.49
N GLU A 337 10.81 10.47 -28.45
CA GLU A 337 10.95 11.90 -28.78
C GLU A 337 9.61 12.58 -29.15
N GLU A 338 8.68 11.82 -29.72
CA GLU A 338 7.33 12.27 -30.08
C GLU A 338 6.48 12.69 -28.87
N CYS A 339 6.81 12.21 -27.66
CA CYS A 339 6.11 12.52 -26.42
C CYS A 339 6.63 13.81 -25.73
N HIS A 340 7.65 14.47 -26.29
CA HIS A 340 8.25 15.69 -25.73
C HIS A 340 7.57 16.99 -26.20
N ALA A 341 6.62 16.89 -27.15
CA ALA A 341 5.92 18.01 -27.78
C ALA A 341 4.88 18.71 -26.88
#